data_AF-A0AAD6X3L2-F1
#
_entry.id   AF-A0AAD6X3L2-F1
#
_cell.length_a   1.000
_cell.length_b   1.000
_cell.length_c   1.000
_cell.angle_alpha   90.00
_cell.angle_beta   90.00
_cell.angle_gamma   90.00
#
_symmetry.space_group_name_H-M   'P 1'
#
loop_
_entity.id
_entity.type
_entity.pdbx_description
1 polymer ?
#
loop_
_entity_poly.entity_id
_entity_poly.type
_entity_poly.pdbx_seq_one_letter_code
_entity_poly.pdbx_strand_id
1 'polypeptide(L)'
;MELAKHAAADDDGGLPETRSIWKSTRHKDVSRSARFFLWMLLHDGYKVGGHWAKIEGHEFKATCVQCGVTESMEHILTRCDAPGQDEIWELASEMWKLKTGEDLPKPTKGQIMACATTKKKDAGTTRLFRILISESAHLVWRLRNERVIQEKLPATLKKDLVQKTWSKVLKNEATLPRDWMRETEVLVGIG
;
A
#
# COMPACT_ATOMS: atom_id res chain seq x y z
N MET A 1 -16.55 -3.52 1.40
CA MET A 1 -17.01 -2.78 0.20
C MET A 1 -17.34 -1.33 0.53
N GLU A 2 -18.16 -1.09 1.55
CA GLU A 2 -18.58 0.27 1.92
C GLU A 2 -17.43 1.26 2.14
N LEU A 3 -16.36 0.86 2.84
CA LEU A 3 -15.15 1.69 3.01
C LEU A 3 -14.52 2.15 1.67
N ALA A 4 -14.55 1.30 0.64
CA ALA A 4 -13.96 1.62 -0.66
C ALA A 4 -14.86 2.58 -1.46
N LYS A 5 -16.18 2.42 -1.37
CA LYS A 5 -17.12 3.34 -2.00
C LYS A 5 -17.02 4.74 -1.42
N HIS A 6 -17.00 4.86 -0.09
CA HIS A 6 -16.87 6.15 0.57
C HIS A 6 -15.52 6.81 0.23
N ALA A 7 -14.43 6.02 0.17
CA ALA A 7 -13.12 6.54 -0.19
C ALA A 7 -12.94 6.91 -1.68
N ALA A 8 -13.83 6.42 -2.57
CA ALA A 8 -13.86 6.78 -3.98
C ALA A 8 -15.11 7.55 -4.38
N ALA A 9 -15.82 8.13 -3.41
CA ALA A 9 -16.85 9.11 -3.69
C ALA A 9 -16.24 10.24 -4.54
N ASP A 10 -16.98 10.70 -5.54
CA ASP A 10 -16.59 11.87 -6.31
C ASP A 10 -16.80 13.16 -5.50
N ASP A 11 -16.39 14.29 -6.08
CA ASP A 11 -16.45 15.60 -5.42
C ASP A 11 -17.90 16.03 -5.11
N ASP A 12 -18.90 15.41 -5.76
CA ASP A 12 -20.34 15.63 -5.55
C ASP A 12 -20.95 14.64 -4.52
N GLY A 13 -20.14 13.76 -3.94
CA GLY A 13 -20.57 12.75 -2.95
C GLY A 13 -21.23 11.51 -3.57
N GLY A 14 -21.22 11.37 -4.89
CA GLY A 14 -21.69 10.21 -5.62
C GLY A 14 -20.86 8.97 -5.33
N LEU A 15 -21.50 7.91 -4.82
CA LEU A 15 -20.81 6.64 -4.55
C LEU A 15 -20.63 5.85 -5.85
N PRO A 16 -19.39 5.42 -6.17
CA PRO A 16 -19.15 4.61 -7.37
C PRO A 16 -19.80 3.23 -7.25
N GLU A 17 -20.19 2.68 -8.39
CA GLU A 17 -20.65 1.30 -8.46
C GLU A 17 -19.56 0.34 -7.95
N THR A 18 -19.96 -0.62 -7.11
CA THR A 18 -19.10 -1.71 -6.63
C THR A 18 -18.31 -2.38 -7.78
N ARG A 19 -18.98 -2.61 -8.92
CA ARG A 19 -18.39 -3.26 -10.09
C ARG A 19 -17.28 -2.41 -10.73
N SER A 20 -17.39 -1.09 -10.67
CA SER A 20 -16.38 -0.16 -11.17
C SER A 20 -15.09 -0.27 -10.36
N ILE A 21 -15.20 -0.28 -9.02
CA ILE A 21 -14.06 -0.48 -8.12
C ILE A 21 -13.37 -1.82 -8.42
N TRP A 22 -14.15 -2.91 -8.57
CA TRP A 22 -13.59 -4.22 -8.89
C TRP A 22 -12.83 -4.24 -10.21
N LYS A 23 -13.41 -3.68 -11.28
CA LYS A 23 -12.76 -3.62 -12.60
C LYS A 23 -11.47 -2.80 -12.55
N SER A 24 -11.45 -1.74 -11.75
CA SER A 24 -10.28 -0.86 -11.61
C SER A 24 -9.04 -1.57 -11.07
N THR A 25 -9.20 -2.64 -10.29
CA THR A 25 -8.04 -3.42 -9.81
C THR A 25 -7.16 -3.94 -10.94
N ARG A 26 -7.72 -4.11 -12.15
CA ARG A 26 -6.99 -4.56 -13.34
C ARG A 26 -6.31 -3.43 -14.13
N HIS A 27 -6.29 -2.21 -13.59
CA HIS A 27 -5.69 -1.06 -14.26
C HIS A 27 -4.22 -1.32 -14.63
N LYS A 28 -3.80 -0.77 -15.78
CA LYS A 28 -2.44 -0.95 -16.31
C LYS A 28 -1.34 -0.45 -15.38
N ASP A 29 -1.66 0.53 -14.54
CA ASP A 29 -0.73 1.12 -13.57
C ASP A 29 -0.52 0.28 -12.31
N VAL A 30 -1.38 -0.73 -12.08
CA VAL A 30 -1.24 -1.67 -10.95
C VAL A 30 -0.46 -2.88 -11.43
N SER A 31 0.62 -3.26 -10.74
CA SER A 31 1.41 -4.44 -11.10
C SER A 31 0.60 -5.73 -10.92
N ARG A 32 0.93 -6.78 -11.67
CA ARG A 32 0.18 -8.05 -11.64
C ARG A 32 0.02 -8.62 -10.23
N SER A 33 1.05 -8.51 -9.39
CA SER A 33 1.02 -9.01 -8.02
C SER A 33 0.11 -8.15 -7.13
N ALA A 34 0.18 -6.83 -7.26
CA ALA A 34 -0.73 -5.90 -6.56
C ALA A 34 -2.20 -6.07 -7.02
N ARG A 35 -2.47 -6.43 -8.28
CA ARG A 35 -3.85 -6.66 -8.77
C ARG A 35 -4.54 -7.79 -8.00
N PHE A 36 -3.87 -8.93 -7.86
CA PHE A 36 -4.42 -10.06 -7.12
C PHE A 36 -4.61 -9.69 -5.66
N PHE A 37 -3.65 -8.97 -5.08
CA PHE A 37 -3.75 -8.47 -3.71
C PHE A 37 -4.97 -7.57 -3.48
N LEU A 38 -5.15 -6.54 -4.30
CA LEU A 38 -6.29 -5.63 -4.19
C LEU A 38 -7.61 -6.35 -4.41
N TRP A 39 -7.67 -7.29 -5.36
CA TRP A 39 -8.85 -8.11 -5.57
C TRP A 39 -9.21 -8.92 -4.33
N MET A 40 -8.26 -9.65 -3.76
CA MET A 40 -8.47 -10.40 -2.51
C MET A 40 -8.88 -9.49 -1.34
N LEU A 41 -8.25 -8.32 -1.22
CA LEU A 41 -8.60 -7.32 -0.20
C LEU A 41 -10.04 -6.80 -0.35
N LEU A 42 -10.49 -6.57 -1.59
CA LEU A 42 -11.85 -6.12 -1.90
C LEU A 42 -12.93 -7.15 -1.57
N HIS A 43 -12.58 -8.43 -1.69
CA HIS A 43 -13.46 -9.57 -1.44
C HIS A 43 -13.31 -10.16 -0.03
N ASP A 44 -12.53 -9.53 0.85
CA ASP A 44 -12.25 -10.01 2.21
C ASP A 44 -11.69 -11.46 2.23
N GLY A 45 -10.92 -11.81 1.19
CA GLY A 45 -10.47 -13.18 0.97
C GLY A 45 -9.22 -13.59 1.76
N TYR A 46 -8.62 -12.67 2.53
CA TYR A 46 -7.41 -12.95 3.28
C TYR A 46 -7.68 -13.55 4.66
N LYS A 47 -6.89 -14.56 5.01
CA LYS A 47 -6.93 -15.24 6.31
C LYS A 47 -6.12 -14.46 7.33
N VAL A 48 -6.79 -13.75 8.23
CA VAL A 48 -6.20 -12.96 9.32
C VAL A 48 -7.01 -13.13 10.60
N GLY A 49 -6.39 -12.83 11.75
CA GLY A 49 -7.09 -12.71 13.03
C GLY A 49 -7.98 -13.90 13.37
N GLY A 50 -9.28 -13.63 13.47
CA GLY A 50 -10.30 -14.62 13.84
C GLY A 50 -10.38 -15.85 12.95
N HIS A 51 -9.81 -15.84 11.73
CA HIS A 51 -9.63 -17.06 10.95
C HIS A 51 -8.64 -18.02 11.63
N TRP A 52 -7.47 -17.51 12.01
CA TRP A 52 -6.41 -18.29 12.63
C TRP A 52 -6.74 -18.67 14.08
N ALA A 53 -7.50 -17.84 14.80
CA ALA A 53 -7.92 -18.11 16.18
C ALA A 53 -8.76 -19.39 16.34
N LYS A 54 -9.31 -19.91 15.24
CA LYS A 54 -10.18 -21.10 15.22
C LYS A 54 -9.45 -22.35 14.73
N ILE A 55 -8.18 -22.23 14.37
CA ILE A 55 -7.38 -23.34 13.82
C ILE A 55 -6.42 -23.81 14.90
N GLU A 56 -6.63 -25.04 15.35
CA GLU A 56 -5.80 -25.69 16.36
C GLU A 56 -4.32 -25.69 15.97
N GLY A 57 -3.46 -25.20 16.87
CA GLY A 57 -2.01 -25.11 16.66
C GLY A 57 -1.56 -23.93 15.81
N HIS A 58 -2.48 -23.05 15.39
CA HIS A 58 -2.18 -21.86 14.59
C HIS A 58 -2.76 -20.56 15.17
N GLU A 59 -3.26 -20.59 16.40
CA GLU A 59 -3.89 -19.46 17.07
C GLU A 59 -2.91 -18.29 17.27
N PHE A 60 -1.61 -18.58 17.40
CA PHE A 60 -0.56 -17.56 17.49
C PHE A 60 -0.49 -16.64 16.25
N LYS A 61 -1.06 -17.07 15.11
CA LYS A 61 -1.15 -16.26 13.86
C LYS A 61 -2.33 -15.27 13.88
N ALA A 62 -3.19 -15.32 14.91
CA ALA A 62 -4.35 -14.45 15.04
C ALA A 62 -4.02 -13.09 15.65
N THR A 63 -3.03 -13.04 16.54
CA THR A 63 -2.70 -11.86 17.32
C THR A 63 -1.39 -11.25 16.84
N CYS A 64 -1.35 -9.94 16.69
CA CYS A 64 -0.12 -9.25 16.32
C CYS A 64 0.88 -9.34 17.48
N VAL A 65 2.05 -9.91 17.21
CA VAL A 65 3.12 -10.05 18.21
C VAL A 65 3.74 -8.73 18.68
N GLN A 66 3.51 -7.63 17.93
CA GLN A 66 4.09 -6.32 18.25
C GLN A 66 3.22 -5.54 19.24
N CYS A 67 1.91 -5.47 18.99
CA CYS A 67 0.98 -4.65 19.79
C CYS A 67 -0.13 -5.45 20.48
N GLY A 68 -0.17 -6.79 20.35
CA GLY A 68 -1.07 -7.67 21.10
C GLY A 68 -2.54 -7.66 20.66
N VAL A 69 -2.90 -6.90 19.63
CA VAL A 69 -4.29 -6.86 19.11
C VAL A 69 -4.56 -7.99 18.11
N THR A 70 -5.81 -8.43 18.02
CA THR A 70 -6.22 -9.37 16.96
C THR A 70 -6.02 -8.73 15.59
N GLU A 71 -5.27 -9.39 14.71
CA GLU A 71 -4.96 -8.86 13.39
C GLU A 71 -6.22 -8.73 12.51
N SER A 72 -6.31 -7.60 11.82
CA SER A 72 -7.25 -7.36 10.73
C SER A 72 -6.51 -6.76 9.54
N MET A 73 -7.09 -6.78 8.35
CA MET A 73 -6.47 -6.10 7.19
C MET A 73 -6.28 -4.61 7.42
N GLU A 74 -7.15 -3.96 8.19
CA GLU A 74 -6.99 -2.54 8.52
C GLU A 74 -5.83 -2.33 9.50
N HIS A 75 -5.73 -3.19 10.51
CA HIS A 75 -4.61 -3.20 11.43
C HIS A 75 -3.28 -3.36 10.70
N ILE A 76 -3.16 -4.43 9.90
CA ILE A 76 -1.93 -4.79 9.18
C ILE A 76 -1.49 -3.69 8.23
N LEU A 77 -2.42 -3.12 7.45
CA LEU A 77 -2.08 -2.19 6.39
C LEU A 77 -1.87 -0.76 6.88
N THR A 78 -2.54 -0.35 7.97
CA THR A 78 -2.68 1.09 8.29
C THR A 78 -2.55 1.48 9.76
N ARG A 79 -2.71 0.56 10.72
CA ARG A 79 -2.77 0.92 12.17
C ARG A 79 -1.72 0.26 13.05
N CYS A 80 -1.02 -0.77 12.57
CA CYS A 80 -0.01 -1.44 13.36
C CYS A 80 1.26 -0.58 13.48
N ASP A 81 2.07 -0.83 14.50
CA ASP A 81 3.40 -0.27 14.76
C ASP A 81 4.52 -1.26 14.41
N ALA A 82 4.16 -2.37 13.76
CA ALA A 82 5.12 -3.40 13.44
C ALA A 82 6.21 -2.89 12.48
N PRO A 83 7.47 -3.33 12.67
CA PRO A 83 8.59 -2.89 11.85
C PRO A 83 8.33 -3.04 10.35
N GLY A 84 8.69 -2.00 9.60
CA GLY A 84 8.56 -1.91 8.15
C GLY A 84 7.25 -1.28 7.67
N GLN A 85 6.18 -1.21 8.46
CA GLN A 85 4.93 -0.64 7.98
C GLN A 85 5.00 0.88 7.83
N ASP A 86 5.36 1.57 8.91
CA ASP A 86 5.42 3.04 8.90
C ASP A 86 6.52 3.51 7.97
N GLU A 87 7.67 2.83 7.95
CA GLU A 87 8.78 3.15 7.05
C GLU A 87 8.38 3.04 5.57
N ILE A 88 7.55 2.06 5.20
CA ILE A 88 7.04 1.96 3.82
C ILE A 88 6.13 3.15 3.49
N TRP A 89 5.25 3.54 4.41
CA TRP A 89 4.34 4.66 4.17
C TRP A 89 5.05 6.02 4.19
N GLU A 90 6.06 6.18 5.04
CA GLU A 90 6.96 7.34 5.04
C GLU A 90 7.69 7.46 3.70
N LEU A 91 8.31 6.38 3.22
CA LEU A 91 9.00 6.37 1.93
C LEU A 91 8.04 6.69 0.76
N ALA A 92 6.79 6.23 0.83
CA ALA A 92 5.77 6.54 -0.17
C ALA A 92 5.39 8.02 -0.12
N SER A 93 5.29 8.60 1.08
CA SER A 93 5.02 10.01 1.30
C SER A 93 6.16 10.90 0.81
N GLU A 94 7.40 10.55 1.13
CA GLU A 94 8.60 11.24 0.64
C GLU A 94 8.66 11.25 -0.89
N MET A 95 8.42 10.10 -1.53
CA MET A 95 8.40 10.01 -3.00
C MET A 95 7.30 10.87 -3.62
N TRP A 96 6.11 10.88 -3.01
CA TRP A 96 5.02 11.73 -3.45
C TRP A 96 5.38 13.20 -3.33
N LYS A 97 5.90 13.63 -2.18
CA LYS A 97 6.31 15.00 -1.91
C LYS A 97 7.40 15.47 -2.86
N LEU A 98 8.40 14.62 -3.10
CA LEU A 98 9.48 14.90 -4.05
C LEU A 98 8.95 15.14 -5.48
N LYS A 99 7.90 14.44 -5.91
CA LYS A 99 7.37 14.53 -7.27
C LYS A 99 6.25 15.55 -7.45
N THR A 100 5.54 15.90 -6.38
CA THR A 100 4.34 16.73 -6.46
C THR A 100 4.41 18.03 -5.67
N GLY A 101 5.33 18.13 -4.70
CA GLY A 101 5.39 19.20 -3.71
C GLY A 101 4.33 19.11 -2.61
N GLU A 102 3.44 18.11 -2.66
CA GLU A 102 2.32 17.94 -1.74
C GLU A 102 2.60 16.83 -0.72
N ASP A 103 1.93 16.85 0.43
CA ASP A 103 2.02 15.75 1.39
C ASP A 103 1.07 14.60 1.00
N LEU A 104 1.51 13.36 1.19
CA LEU A 104 0.66 12.17 1.07
C LEU A 104 0.43 11.55 2.45
N PRO A 105 -0.74 11.74 3.07
CA PRO A 105 -1.03 11.12 4.35
C PRO A 105 -1.12 9.59 4.21
N LYS A 106 -0.81 8.89 5.30
CA LYS A 106 -1.00 7.44 5.40
C LYS A 106 -2.45 7.09 5.04
N PRO A 107 -2.68 6.20 4.06
CA PRO A 107 -4.03 5.95 3.58
C PRO A 107 -4.81 5.09 4.57
N THR A 108 -6.12 5.23 4.56
CA THR A 108 -7.05 4.27 5.17
C THR A 108 -7.16 3.00 4.33
N LYS A 109 -7.64 1.90 4.93
CA LYS A 109 -7.98 0.67 4.19
C LYS A 109 -8.93 0.97 3.01
N GLY A 110 -9.91 1.86 3.18
CA GLY A 110 -10.83 2.26 2.12
C GLY A 110 -10.13 2.92 0.94
N GLN A 111 -9.22 3.85 1.20
CA GLN A 111 -8.41 4.52 0.17
C GLN A 111 -7.48 3.54 -0.56
N ILE A 112 -6.91 2.56 0.14
CA ILE A 112 -6.13 1.47 -0.49
C ILE A 112 -7.02 0.67 -1.44
N MET A 113 -8.21 0.26 -0.98
CA MET A 113 -9.15 -0.53 -1.77
C MET A 113 -9.63 0.21 -3.03
N ALA A 114 -9.70 1.55 -2.97
CA ALA A 114 -10.20 2.39 -4.04
C ALA A 114 -9.09 3.08 -4.86
N CYS A 115 -7.82 2.79 -4.58
CA CYS A 115 -6.70 3.56 -5.12
C CYS A 115 -6.66 3.55 -6.65
N ALA A 116 -7.08 2.45 -7.28
CA ALA A 116 -7.08 2.28 -8.73
C ALA A 116 -8.19 3.06 -9.44
N THR A 117 -9.25 3.50 -8.75
CA THR A 117 -10.26 4.43 -9.27
C THR A 117 -9.90 5.89 -9.02
N THR A 118 -9.13 6.18 -7.96
CA THR A 118 -8.78 7.56 -7.59
C THR A 118 -8.11 8.30 -8.75
N LYS A 119 -8.58 9.52 -8.99
CA LYS A 119 -7.99 10.50 -9.91
C LYS A 119 -7.31 11.59 -9.12
N LYS A 120 -6.26 12.17 -9.70
CA LYS A 120 -5.53 13.33 -9.19
C LYS A 120 -5.51 14.40 -10.28
N LYS A 121 -4.91 15.55 -9.98
CA LYS A 121 -4.89 16.75 -10.85
C LYS A 121 -4.52 16.47 -12.31
N ASP A 122 -3.56 15.57 -12.54
CA ASP A 122 -3.13 15.17 -13.87
C ASP A 122 -2.90 13.65 -13.98
N ALA A 123 -2.71 13.17 -15.22
CA ALA A 123 -2.54 11.75 -15.52
C ALA A 123 -1.25 11.16 -14.93
N GLY A 124 -0.17 11.93 -14.85
CA GLY A 124 1.10 11.51 -14.27
C GLY A 124 1.00 11.34 -12.75
N THR A 125 0.46 12.35 -12.07
CA THR A 125 0.20 12.32 -10.63
C THR A 125 -0.80 11.21 -10.26
N THR A 126 -1.84 11.01 -11.09
CA THR A 126 -2.80 9.91 -10.91
C THR A 126 -2.11 8.54 -10.98
N ARG A 127 -1.25 8.36 -11.99
CA ARG A 127 -0.48 7.12 -12.15
C ARG A 127 0.45 6.89 -10.96
N LEU A 128 1.20 7.92 -10.54
CA LEU A 128 2.09 7.82 -9.39
C LEU A 128 1.34 7.43 -8.11
N PHE A 129 0.19 8.07 -7.84
CA PHE A 129 -0.64 7.76 -6.69
C PHE A 129 -1.06 6.28 -6.68
N ARG A 130 -1.58 5.79 -7.81
CA ARG A 130 -2.02 4.40 -7.94
C ARG A 130 -0.89 3.41 -7.65
N ILE A 131 0.30 3.68 -8.18
CA ILE A 131 1.50 2.86 -7.96
C ILE A 131 1.88 2.88 -6.48
N LEU A 132 2.08 4.06 -5.90
CA LEU A 132 2.52 4.21 -4.52
C LEU A 132 1.57 3.51 -3.54
N ILE A 133 0.27 3.77 -3.64
CA ILE A 133 -0.70 3.18 -2.70
C ILE A 133 -0.80 1.66 -2.87
N SER A 134 -0.87 1.16 -4.11
CA SER A 134 -1.06 -0.27 -4.36
C SER A 134 0.17 -1.11 -4.02
N GLU A 135 1.37 -0.66 -4.42
CA GLU A 135 2.61 -1.40 -4.17
C GLU A 135 3.02 -1.33 -2.69
N SER A 136 2.83 -0.19 -2.03
CA SER A 136 3.14 -0.04 -0.59
C SER A 136 2.27 -0.96 0.25
N ALA A 137 0.94 -0.95 0.04
CA ALA A 137 0.03 -1.83 0.75
C ALA A 137 0.36 -3.32 0.52
N HIS A 138 0.69 -3.69 -0.71
CA HIS A 138 1.08 -5.06 -1.03
C HIS A 138 2.43 -5.44 -0.38
N LEU A 139 3.40 -4.52 -0.32
CA LEU A 139 4.68 -4.77 0.35
C LEU A 139 4.51 -4.94 1.86
N VAL A 140 3.70 -4.09 2.51
CA VAL A 140 3.32 -4.24 3.93
C VAL A 140 2.72 -5.62 4.18
N TRP A 141 1.75 -6.04 3.36
CA TRP A 141 1.14 -7.36 3.45
C TRP A 141 2.15 -8.50 3.31
N ARG A 142 3.09 -8.38 2.36
CA ARG A 142 4.16 -9.37 2.16
C ARG A 142 5.07 -9.48 3.39
N LEU A 143 5.53 -8.35 3.94
CA LEU A 143 6.38 -8.36 5.14
C LEU A 143 5.67 -9.00 6.33
N ARG A 144 4.38 -8.69 6.52
CA ARG A 144 3.56 -9.37 7.53
C ARG A 144 3.51 -10.88 7.29
N ASN A 145 3.34 -11.33 6.05
CA ASN A 145 3.28 -12.77 5.76
C ASN A 145 4.63 -13.47 5.96
N GLU A 146 5.76 -12.83 5.64
CA GLU A 146 7.08 -13.36 5.96
C GLU A 146 7.22 -13.56 7.47
N ARG A 147 6.77 -12.59 8.28
CA ARG A 147 6.83 -12.66 9.74
C ARG A 147 5.89 -13.69 10.35
N VAL A 148 4.61 -13.69 9.95
CA VAL A 148 3.56 -14.46 10.64
C VAL A 148 3.31 -15.83 10.01
N ILE A 149 3.39 -15.93 8.68
CA ILE A 149 3.06 -17.16 7.95
C ILE A 149 4.31 -18.00 7.70
N GLN A 150 5.41 -17.36 7.33
CA GLN A 150 6.71 -18.04 7.13
C GLN A 150 7.54 -18.07 8.42
N GLU A 151 7.06 -17.44 9.50
CA GLU A 151 7.67 -17.47 10.83
C GLU A 151 9.14 -16.99 10.81
N LYS A 152 9.45 -16.09 9.89
CA LYS A 152 10.76 -15.45 9.80
C LYS A 152 10.83 -14.33 10.85
N LEU A 153 12.00 -14.19 11.47
CA LEU A 153 12.29 -13.02 12.31
C LEU A 153 11.99 -11.74 11.52
N PRO A 154 11.50 -10.67 12.19
CA PRO A 154 11.22 -9.41 11.51
C PRO A 154 12.47 -8.98 10.76
N ALA A 155 12.42 -9.10 9.43
CA ALA A 155 13.49 -8.63 8.59
C ALA A 155 13.50 -7.12 8.71
N THR A 156 14.64 -6.53 9.09
CA THR A 156 14.87 -5.10 8.89
C THR A 156 14.49 -4.78 7.45
N LEU A 157 13.63 -3.78 7.25
CA LEU A 157 13.23 -3.36 5.92
C LEU A 157 14.48 -3.05 5.11
N LYS A 158 14.80 -3.92 4.14
CA LYS A 158 15.98 -3.73 3.30
C LYS A 158 15.66 -2.61 2.32
N LYS A 159 16.44 -1.52 2.37
CA LYS A 159 16.31 -0.38 1.46
C LYS A 159 16.26 -0.81 -0.02
N ASP A 160 17.09 -1.79 -0.40
CA ASP A 160 17.09 -2.40 -1.72
C ASP A 160 15.74 -3.02 -2.12
N LEU A 161 14.98 -3.56 -1.16
CA LEU A 161 13.67 -4.15 -1.42
C LEU A 161 12.65 -3.07 -1.78
N VAL A 162 12.67 -1.94 -1.07
CA VAL A 162 11.79 -0.81 -1.37
C VAL A 162 12.15 -0.20 -2.71
N GLN A 163 13.44 0.06 -2.94
CA GLN A 163 13.93 0.54 -4.24
C GLN A 163 13.52 -0.40 -5.36
N LYS A 164 13.78 -1.71 -5.25
CA LYS A 164 13.38 -2.70 -6.29
C LYS A 164 11.86 -2.76 -6.51
N THR A 165 11.06 -2.53 -5.46
CA THR A 165 9.60 -2.52 -5.55
C THR A 165 9.12 -1.37 -6.42
N TRP A 166 9.72 -0.18 -6.30
CA TRP A 166 9.28 1.01 -7.03
C TRP A 166 10.06 1.29 -8.32
N SER A 167 11.33 0.89 -8.40
CA SER A 167 12.22 1.22 -9.53
C SER A 167 11.71 0.65 -10.86
N LYS A 168 11.09 -0.55 -10.83
CA LYS A 168 10.52 -1.19 -12.02
C LYS A 168 9.20 -0.59 -12.50
N VAL A 169 8.60 0.32 -11.72
CA VAL A 169 7.24 0.84 -11.94
C VAL A 169 7.24 2.33 -12.29
N LEU A 170 8.24 3.06 -11.79
CA LEU A 170 8.47 4.47 -12.12
C LEU A 170 8.97 4.62 -13.56
N LYS A 171 8.39 5.55 -14.32
CA LYS A 171 8.95 5.96 -15.62
C LYS A 171 10.11 6.91 -15.37
N ASN A 172 11.13 6.88 -16.22
CA ASN A 172 12.36 7.68 -16.11
C ASN A 172 13.19 7.35 -14.86
N GLU A 173 13.40 6.06 -14.59
CA GLU A 173 14.28 5.54 -13.53
C GLU A 173 15.67 6.22 -13.53
N ALA A 174 16.20 6.58 -14.71
CA ALA A 174 17.47 7.29 -14.88
C ALA A 174 17.50 8.73 -14.31
N THR A 175 16.33 9.31 -14.01
CA THR A 175 16.22 10.65 -13.37
C THR A 175 16.03 10.56 -11.86
N LEU A 176 15.91 9.35 -11.32
CA LEU A 176 15.89 9.13 -9.87
C LEU A 176 17.35 8.99 -9.40
N PRO A 177 17.80 9.77 -8.41
CA PRO A 177 19.11 9.54 -7.80
C PRO A 177 19.20 8.08 -7.35
N ARG A 178 20.34 7.40 -7.55
CA ARG A 178 20.53 6.00 -7.11
C ARG A 178 20.25 5.83 -5.62
N ASP A 179 20.52 6.88 -4.84
CA ASP A 179 20.28 7.01 -3.40
C ASP A 179 19.22 8.08 -3.09
N TRP A 180 18.12 8.14 -3.86
CA TRP A 180 17.04 9.13 -3.65
C TRP A 180 16.41 9.14 -2.24
N MET A 181 16.68 8.11 -1.42
CA MET A 181 16.32 8.06 0.01
C MET A 181 17.34 8.73 0.96
N ARG A 182 18.44 9.29 0.44
CA ARG A 182 19.50 9.96 1.20
C ARG A 182 19.75 11.39 0.77
N GLU A 183 19.39 11.75 -0.46
CA GLU A 183 19.64 13.09 -1.00
C GLU A 183 18.37 13.95 -0.87
N THR A 184 18.27 14.70 0.24
CA THR A 184 17.28 15.76 0.46
C THR A 184 17.54 17.02 -0.38
N GLU A 185 18.63 17.08 -1.15
CA GLU A 185 19.13 18.33 -1.76
C GLU A 185 19.14 18.39 -3.30
N VAL A 186 18.55 17.44 -4.02
CA VAL A 186 18.54 17.51 -5.50
C VAL A 186 17.15 17.83 -6.07
N LEU A 187 17.04 19.12 -6.41
CA LEU A 187 16.50 19.65 -7.67
C LEU A 187 15.07 20.20 -7.64
N VAL A 188 14.95 21.34 -6.97
CA VAL A 188 14.26 22.50 -7.53
C VAL A 188 14.77 22.72 -8.96
N GLY A 189 13.89 22.45 -9.93
CA GLY A 189 14.04 22.86 -11.32
C GLY A 189 12.78 23.61 -11.70
N ILE A 190 12.75 24.90 -11.38
CA ILE A 190 11.86 25.87 -12.02
C ILE A 190 12.32 25.95 -13.48
N GLY A 191 11.38 25.71 -14.39
CA GLY A 191 11.55 25.81 -15.84
C GLY A 191 10.26 25.42 -16.54
#